data_AF-A0A975ZPQ9-F1
#
_entry.id   AF-A0A975ZPQ9-F1
#
_cell.length_a   1.000
_cell.length_b   1.000
_cell.length_c   1.000
_cell.angle_alpha   90.00
_cell.angle_beta   90.00
_cell.angle_gamma   90.00
#
_symmetry.space_group_name_H-M   'P 1'
#
loop_
_entity.id
_entity.type
_entity.pdbx_description
1 polymer ?
#
loop_
_entity_poly.entity_id
_entity_poly.type
_entity_poly.pdbx_seq_one_letter_code
_entity_poly.pdbx_strand_id
1 'polypeptide(L)'
;MGRKPLRRRLDVYLNGRLAGYYDFHPSAGARFRYVAAWLGWEYRFPISRALPLTPDTQAGDNVGAVFENLLPDVPELRKAIAERTEARSDRPHDLLAAIGQECVGAMQFLPHGVAPGDPFRIDGTPQSDAQIAETLRSLSTVPLGIDPEAPFRISLAGAQEKTAYLRQGNVWLRPTGMTPTTHIFKRPMGIVGGGLDLSGSVENEFFCLAFARGMGLEAAQAEIHRFEDQVALVVARFDRRLRRAGGLVRVPQEDFLQALGLFSGDKYQQHGGPSMADCFALLRQADDPIGDQTRFLKAQIFNWLIAAIDGHAKNYSIFLEGDGFRLAPLYDIISAAPARLRSNVRHKDLQLAMSVGKRGHYRLDQIVPRHFDETAARAGVPLAVRHRAFKELAAAAPGALERAPDALPANFPADLADQILRYAADRLRLLSEYADNLG
;
A
#
# COMPACT_ATOMS: atom_id res chain seq x y z
N MET A 1 27.96 17.29 35.61
CA MET A 1 27.30 15.98 35.36
C MET A 1 26.81 15.95 33.92
N GLY A 2 27.50 15.23 33.04
CA GLY A 2 27.08 15.09 31.64
C GLY A 2 25.79 14.30 31.55
N ARG A 3 24.73 14.92 31.02
CA ARG A 3 23.44 14.28 30.77
C ARG A 3 23.72 13.13 29.78
N LYS A 4 23.66 11.87 30.23
CA LYS A 4 23.80 10.71 29.34
C LYS A 4 22.84 10.91 28.16
N PRO A 5 23.30 10.89 26.90
CA PRO A 5 22.37 10.97 25.79
C PRO A 5 21.47 9.73 25.87
N LEU A 6 20.17 9.95 26.03
CA LEU A 6 19.19 8.89 26.15
C LEU A 6 19.07 8.21 24.79
N ARG A 7 19.89 7.16 24.55
CA ARG A 7 19.65 6.22 23.47
C ARG A 7 18.23 5.69 23.66
N ARG A 8 17.37 5.95 22.70
CA ARG A 8 16.01 5.41 22.68
C ARG A 8 16.03 4.14 21.85
N ARG A 9 15.47 3.06 22.38
CA ARG A 9 15.48 1.75 21.75
C ARG A 9 14.06 1.18 21.69
N LEU A 10 13.72 0.67 20.51
CA LEU A 10 12.56 -0.18 20.29
C LEU A 10 13.02 -1.57 19.89
N ASP A 11 12.33 -2.57 20.43
CA ASP A 11 12.47 -3.96 20.04
C ASP A 11 11.54 -4.20 18.85
N VAL A 12 12.09 -4.69 17.74
CA VAL A 12 11.35 -4.96 16.50
C VAL A 12 11.01 -6.44 16.45
N TYR A 13 9.73 -6.76 16.59
CA TYR A 13 9.20 -8.11 16.55
C TYR A 13 8.51 -8.42 15.22
N LEU A 14 8.58 -9.68 14.79
CA LEU A 14 7.75 -10.23 13.72
C LEU A 14 7.08 -11.49 14.25
N ASN A 15 5.75 -11.46 14.35
CA ASN A 15 4.93 -12.56 14.88
C ASN A 15 5.48 -13.12 16.21
N GLY A 16 5.84 -12.23 17.13
CA GLY A 16 6.37 -12.55 18.46
C GLY A 16 7.86 -12.91 18.54
N ARG A 17 8.57 -13.04 17.40
CA ARG A 17 10.02 -13.28 17.38
C ARG A 17 10.77 -11.94 17.29
N LEU A 18 11.70 -11.70 18.21
CA LEU A 18 12.57 -10.51 18.17
C LEU A 18 13.52 -10.61 16.97
N ALA A 19 13.41 -9.66 16.05
CA ALA A 19 14.27 -9.57 14.87
C ALA A 19 15.47 -8.67 15.10
N GLY A 20 15.29 -7.55 15.79
CA GLY A 20 16.34 -6.56 15.97
C GLY A 20 15.98 -5.41 16.90
N TYR A 21 16.90 -4.47 17.00
CA TYR A 21 16.75 -3.24 17.76
C TYR A 21 16.74 -2.04 16.82
N TYR A 22 15.70 -1.21 16.93
CA TYR A 22 15.63 0.09 16.28
C TYR A 22 15.98 1.18 17.29
N ASP A 23 17.18 1.74 17.13
CA ASP A 23 17.73 2.76 18.01
C ASP A 23 17.67 4.15 17.35
N PHE A 24 17.46 5.17 18.17
CA PHE A 24 17.61 6.57 17.76
C PHE A 24 18.53 7.32 18.71
N HIS A 25 19.46 8.08 18.13
CA HIS A 25 20.33 9.00 18.85
C HIS A 25 20.27 10.40 18.22
N PRO A 26 20.06 11.48 18.99
CA PRO A 26 19.93 12.83 18.43
C PRO A 26 21.09 13.27 17.52
N SER A 27 22.33 12.90 17.86
CA SER A 27 23.51 13.28 17.06
C SER A 27 23.92 12.26 15.99
N ALA A 28 23.31 11.07 15.98
CA ALA A 28 23.77 9.96 15.15
C ALA A 28 22.64 9.26 14.36
N GLY A 29 21.43 9.80 14.43
CA GLY A 29 20.28 9.36 13.66
C GLY A 29 19.73 7.99 14.07
N ALA A 30 18.96 7.44 13.14
CA ALA A 30 18.34 6.13 13.19
C ALA A 30 19.37 5.02 12.94
N ARG A 31 19.31 3.94 13.71
CA ARG A 31 20.16 2.77 13.58
C ARG A 31 19.36 1.49 13.78
N PHE A 32 19.70 0.45 13.03
CA PHE A 32 19.09 -0.86 13.17
C PHE A 32 20.15 -1.95 13.32
N ARG A 33 19.89 -2.94 14.15
CA ARG A 33 20.76 -4.11 14.31
C ARG A 33 19.92 -5.35 14.55
N TYR A 34 20.15 -6.39 13.74
CA TYR A 34 19.57 -7.70 13.97
C TYR A 34 20.10 -8.36 15.25
N VAL A 35 19.27 -9.16 15.92
CA VAL A 35 19.73 -9.98 17.03
C VAL A 35 20.36 -11.28 16.52
N ALA A 36 21.36 -11.79 17.23
CA ALA A 36 22.03 -13.04 16.86
C ALA A 36 21.06 -14.23 16.72
N ALA A 37 20.00 -14.27 17.55
CA ALA A 37 18.97 -15.30 17.47
C ALA A 37 18.08 -15.23 16.21
N TRP A 38 17.99 -14.06 15.56
CA TRP A 38 17.36 -13.89 14.25
C TRP A 38 18.32 -14.36 13.15
N LEU A 39 19.57 -13.90 13.19
CA LEU A 39 20.61 -14.27 12.23
C LEU A 39 20.95 -15.78 12.25
N GLY A 40 20.83 -16.44 13.40
CA GLY A 40 21.05 -17.88 13.55
C GLY A 40 19.79 -18.73 13.29
N TRP A 41 18.65 -18.11 12.98
CA TRP A 41 17.42 -18.85 12.71
C TRP A 41 17.44 -19.47 11.31
N GLU A 42 16.98 -20.72 11.19
CA GLU A 42 16.88 -21.43 9.91
C GLU A 42 15.96 -20.69 8.92
N TYR A 43 14.84 -20.15 9.40
CA TYR A 43 13.87 -19.41 8.58
C TYR A 43 14.05 -17.89 8.64
N ARG A 44 15.29 -17.43 8.89
CA ARG A 44 15.59 -16.00 8.89
C ARG A 44 15.35 -15.37 7.53
N PHE A 45 15.07 -14.07 7.54
CA PHE A 45 14.94 -13.25 6.35
C PHE A 45 15.24 -11.79 6.71
N PRO A 46 15.68 -10.96 5.75
CA PRO A 46 15.81 -9.54 6.00
C PRO A 46 14.43 -8.91 6.24
N ILE A 47 14.27 -8.04 7.25
CA ILE A 47 12.99 -7.35 7.52
C ILE A 47 12.63 -6.32 6.45
N SER A 48 13.59 -5.97 5.60
CA SER A 48 13.46 -5.13 4.41
C SER A 48 14.63 -5.43 3.47
N ARG A 49 14.41 -5.36 2.15
CA ARG A 49 15.48 -5.46 1.13
C ARG A 49 16.58 -4.41 1.31
N ALA A 50 16.25 -3.25 1.86
CA ALA A 50 17.22 -2.19 2.15
C ALA A 50 18.03 -2.42 3.44
N LEU A 51 17.68 -3.46 4.24
CA LEU A 51 18.33 -3.83 5.49
C LEU A 51 18.83 -5.30 5.44
N PRO A 52 19.91 -5.59 4.68
CA PRO A 52 20.42 -6.96 4.53
C PRO A 52 20.81 -7.61 5.86
N LEU A 53 20.80 -8.95 5.89
CA LEU A 53 21.16 -9.75 7.06
C LEU A 53 22.66 -9.63 7.37
N THR A 54 23.01 -8.76 8.32
CA THR A 54 24.37 -8.60 8.84
C THR A 54 24.34 -8.48 10.37
N PRO A 55 25.38 -8.99 11.09
CA PRO A 55 25.55 -8.72 12.53
C PRO A 55 25.87 -7.25 12.84
N ASP A 56 26.32 -6.48 11.85
CA ASP A 56 26.72 -5.09 12.04
C ASP A 56 25.52 -4.17 12.27
N THR A 57 25.79 -3.05 12.96
CA THR A 57 24.79 -1.99 13.11
C THR A 57 24.69 -1.20 11.82
N GLN A 58 23.50 -1.18 11.24
CA GLN A 58 23.17 -0.42 10.04
C GLN A 58 22.67 0.98 10.45
N ALA A 59 22.95 1.98 9.62
CA ALA A 59 22.60 3.39 9.84
C ALA A 59 22.43 4.12 8.50
N GLY A 60 21.95 5.37 8.55
CA GLY A 60 21.77 6.20 7.36
C GLY A 60 20.39 6.06 6.73
N ASP A 61 20.30 6.48 5.46
CA ASP A 61 19.03 6.71 4.79
C ASP A 61 18.19 5.44 4.64
N ASN A 62 18.80 4.28 4.37
CA ASN A 62 18.06 3.01 4.29
C ASN A 62 17.28 2.71 5.59
N VAL A 63 17.91 2.89 6.76
CA VAL A 63 17.24 2.68 8.06
C VAL A 63 16.14 3.71 8.26
N GLY A 64 16.40 4.97 7.88
CA GLY A 64 15.41 6.03 7.92
C GLY A 64 14.19 5.70 7.08
N ALA A 65 14.41 5.45 5.79
CA ALA A 65 13.39 5.16 4.78
C ALA A 65 12.51 3.97 5.15
N VAL A 66 13.09 2.85 5.59
CA VAL A 66 12.33 1.62 5.91
C VAL A 66 11.31 1.86 7.01
N PHE A 67 11.70 2.54 8.08
CA PHE A 67 10.80 2.77 9.21
C PHE A 67 9.89 3.99 9.02
N GLU A 68 10.36 5.01 8.32
CA GLU A 68 9.58 6.20 8.01
C GLU A 68 8.38 5.89 7.10
N ASN A 69 8.55 5.01 6.12
CA ASN A 69 7.47 4.61 5.21
C ASN A 69 6.34 3.79 5.86
N LEU A 70 6.50 3.34 7.10
CA LEU A 70 5.43 2.67 7.87
C LEU A 70 4.42 3.67 8.47
N LEU A 71 4.75 4.96 8.44
CA LEU A 71 3.96 6.05 9.01
C LEU A 71 3.16 6.76 7.91
N PRO A 72 2.12 7.53 8.26
CA PRO A 72 1.38 8.32 7.29
C PRO A 72 2.27 9.32 6.56
N ASP A 73 2.04 9.56 5.28
CA ASP A 73 2.90 10.40 4.43
C ASP A 73 2.81 11.90 4.78
N VAL A 74 1.70 12.32 5.39
CA VAL A 74 1.34 13.73 5.60
C VAL A 74 1.97 14.25 6.90
N PRO A 75 2.84 15.28 6.87
CA PRO A 75 3.49 15.81 8.07
C PRO A 75 2.51 16.32 9.13
N GLU A 76 1.42 16.97 8.73
CA GLU A 76 0.37 17.47 9.62
C GLU A 76 -0.30 16.31 10.37
N LEU A 77 -0.52 15.19 9.68
CA LEU A 77 -1.08 13.97 10.27
C LEU A 77 -0.12 13.37 11.30
N ARG A 78 1.19 13.38 11.03
CA ARG A 78 2.21 12.93 11.98
C ARG A 78 2.25 13.79 13.25
N LYS A 79 2.14 15.10 13.11
CA LYS A 79 2.08 16.03 14.26
C LYS A 79 0.83 15.77 15.11
N ALA A 80 -0.33 15.63 14.46
CA ALA A 80 -1.57 15.34 15.15
C ALA A 80 -1.51 13.99 15.89
N ILE A 81 -0.90 12.95 15.30
CA ILE A 81 -0.66 11.67 15.98
C ILE A 81 0.28 11.87 17.18
N ALA A 82 1.37 12.61 17.02
CA ALA A 82 2.32 12.83 18.11
C ALA A 82 1.67 13.53 19.30
N GLU A 83 0.89 14.59 19.06
CA GLU A 83 0.14 15.30 20.10
C GLU A 83 -0.88 14.40 20.79
N ARG A 84 -1.65 13.63 20.00
CA ARG A 84 -2.72 12.76 20.52
C ARG A 84 -2.21 11.57 21.33
N THR A 85 -1.03 11.06 20.98
CA THR A 85 -0.42 9.90 21.66
C THR A 85 0.63 10.30 22.70
N GLU A 86 0.79 11.61 22.94
CA GLU A 86 1.83 12.18 23.80
C GLU A 86 3.24 11.69 23.41
N ALA A 87 3.44 11.41 22.11
CA ALA A 87 4.74 11.02 21.60
C ALA A 87 5.73 12.16 21.78
N ARG A 88 7.00 11.81 22.00
CA ARG A 88 8.05 12.80 22.28
C ARG A 88 8.31 13.77 21.12
N SER A 89 8.03 13.34 19.89
CA SER A 89 8.10 14.15 18.67
C SER A 89 7.34 13.46 17.53
N ASP A 90 7.23 14.15 16.40
CA ASP A 90 6.70 13.63 15.13
C ASP A 90 7.75 12.84 14.32
N ARG A 91 8.91 12.53 14.91
CA ARG A 91 9.97 11.74 14.25
C ARG A 91 9.58 10.27 14.19
N PRO A 92 10.06 9.52 13.16
CA PRO A 92 9.65 8.14 12.96
C PRO A 92 9.83 7.22 14.17
N HIS A 93 10.97 7.33 14.86
CA HIS A 93 11.24 6.53 16.05
C HIS A 93 10.22 6.76 17.17
N ASP A 94 9.89 8.02 17.45
CA ASP A 94 8.97 8.36 18.54
C ASP A 94 7.52 8.01 18.18
N LEU A 95 7.13 8.19 16.92
CA LEU A 95 5.82 7.77 16.43
C LEU A 95 5.67 6.25 16.45
N LEU A 96 6.65 5.49 15.99
CA LEU A 96 6.61 4.02 16.04
C LEU A 96 6.64 3.49 17.47
N ALA A 97 7.26 4.20 18.42
CA ALA A 97 7.14 3.86 19.84
C ALA A 97 5.70 3.97 20.35
N ALA A 98 4.93 4.94 19.83
CA ALA A 98 3.56 5.19 20.24
C ALA A 98 2.53 4.33 19.47
N ILE A 99 2.72 4.13 18.16
CA ILE A 99 1.73 3.50 17.27
C ILE A 99 2.23 2.28 16.48
N GLY A 100 3.47 1.85 16.68
CA GLY A 100 4.09 0.78 15.90
C GLY A 100 3.68 -0.65 16.30
N GLN A 101 2.66 -0.83 17.13
CA GLN A 101 2.21 -2.17 17.57
C GLN A 101 1.51 -2.97 16.45
N GLU A 102 0.87 -2.26 15.53
CA GLU A 102 0.21 -2.80 14.35
C GLU A 102 0.54 -1.95 13.11
N CYS A 103 1.52 -2.37 12.32
CA CYS A 103 1.92 -1.72 11.08
C CYS A 103 1.43 -2.46 9.81
N VAL A 104 1.67 -1.87 8.64
CA VAL A 104 1.71 -2.62 7.37
C VAL A 104 2.83 -3.66 7.43
N GLY A 105 2.59 -4.84 6.86
CA GLY A 105 3.49 -5.99 6.95
C GLY A 105 3.47 -6.62 8.33
N ALA A 106 4.61 -7.16 8.75
CA ALA A 106 4.73 -7.96 9.97
C ALA A 106 5.52 -7.31 11.11
N MET A 107 6.11 -6.14 10.88
CA MET A 107 6.89 -5.44 11.90
C MET A 107 6.00 -4.90 13.01
N GLN A 108 6.46 -5.08 14.24
CA GLN A 108 5.86 -4.55 15.45
C GLN A 108 6.95 -3.92 16.31
N PHE A 109 6.69 -2.74 16.85
CA PHE A 109 7.65 -1.97 17.63
C PHE A 109 7.18 -1.88 19.06
N LEU A 110 7.99 -2.39 19.99
CA LEU A 110 7.71 -2.35 21.42
C LEU A 110 8.85 -1.61 22.16
N PRO A 111 8.55 -0.94 23.29
CA PRO A 111 9.60 -0.45 24.17
C PRO A 111 10.56 -1.57 24.58
N HIS A 112 11.85 -1.26 24.69
CA HIS A 112 12.86 -2.25 25.01
C HIS A 112 12.54 -3.03 26.30
N GLY A 113 12.56 -4.36 26.23
CA GLY A 113 12.31 -5.25 27.37
C GLY A 113 10.84 -5.57 27.62
N VAL A 114 9.91 -4.99 26.86
CA VAL A 114 8.50 -5.38 26.88
C VAL A 114 8.31 -6.63 26.02
N ALA A 115 7.77 -7.69 26.61
CA ALA A 115 7.46 -8.92 25.88
C ALA A 115 6.17 -8.76 25.06
N PRO A 116 6.11 -9.31 23.83
CA PRO A 116 4.92 -9.20 22.96
C PRO A 116 3.73 -10.07 23.41
N GLY A 117 3.85 -10.85 24.49
CA GLY A 117 2.82 -11.84 24.86
C GLY A 117 2.67 -12.95 23.81
N ASP A 118 1.50 -13.59 23.75
CA ASP A 118 1.17 -14.54 22.68
C ASP A 118 0.76 -13.78 21.40
N PRO A 119 1.55 -13.80 20.33
CA PRO A 119 1.29 -13.05 19.11
C PRO A 119 0.09 -13.59 18.30
N PHE A 120 -0.40 -14.80 18.63
CA PHE A 120 -1.48 -15.46 17.91
C PHE A 120 -2.81 -15.45 18.65
N ARG A 121 -2.80 -15.01 19.91
CA ARG A 121 -4.01 -14.78 20.69
C ARG A 121 -4.83 -13.66 20.04
N ILE A 122 -6.13 -13.90 19.95
CA ILE A 122 -7.09 -12.91 19.45
C ILE A 122 -7.85 -12.35 20.65
N ASP A 123 -7.59 -11.10 20.97
CA ASP A 123 -8.33 -10.31 21.94
C ASP A 123 -8.87 -9.05 21.25
N GLY A 124 -10.13 -8.73 21.50
CA GLY A 124 -10.76 -7.54 20.95
C GLY A 124 -12.15 -7.31 21.53
N THR A 125 -12.61 -6.07 21.42
CA THR A 125 -13.95 -5.68 21.86
C THR A 125 -14.88 -5.62 20.65
N PRO A 126 -16.04 -6.30 20.67
CA PRO A 126 -17.04 -6.17 19.63
C PRO A 126 -17.42 -4.72 19.39
N GLN A 127 -17.58 -4.36 18.11
CA GLN A 127 -17.97 -3.04 17.68
C GLN A 127 -19.33 -3.12 16.99
N SER A 128 -20.27 -2.31 17.45
CA SER A 128 -21.53 -2.05 16.76
C SER A 128 -21.32 -1.09 15.59
N ASP A 129 -22.27 -1.09 14.65
CA ASP A 129 -22.27 -0.14 13.53
C ASP A 129 -22.22 1.31 14.01
N ALA A 130 -22.91 1.65 15.11
CA ALA A 130 -22.89 2.98 15.71
C ALA A 130 -21.47 3.41 16.18
N GLN A 131 -20.73 2.50 16.82
CA GLN A 131 -19.36 2.76 17.28
C GLN A 131 -18.37 2.90 16.11
N ILE A 132 -18.57 2.12 15.05
CA ILE A 132 -17.78 2.24 13.83
C ILE A 132 -18.11 3.56 13.13
N ALA A 133 -19.39 3.92 13.00
CA ALA A 133 -19.84 5.18 12.43
C ALA A 133 -19.26 6.38 13.19
N GLU A 134 -19.28 6.36 14.53
CA GLU A 134 -18.65 7.39 15.36
C GLU A 134 -17.14 7.49 15.11
N THR A 135 -16.44 6.36 15.05
CA THR A 135 -15.01 6.34 14.73
C THR A 135 -14.76 6.96 13.36
N LEU A 136 -15.53 6.57 12.33
CA LEU A 136 -15.43 7.13 10.99
C LEU A 136 -15.72 8.63 10.97
N ARG A 137 -16.77 9.11 11.64
CA ARG A 137 -17.08 10.55 11.74
C ARG A 137 -15.89 11.33 12.30
N SER A 138 -15.20 10.76 13.29
CA SER A 138 -14.08 11.41 13.96
C SER A 138 -12.79 11.49 13.14
N LEU A 139 -12.60 10.69 12.08
CA LEU A 139 -11.31 10.56 11.38
C LEU A 139 -10.77 11.85 10.76
N SER A 140 -11.63 12.82 10.47
CA SER A 140 -11.23 14.16 9.99
C SER A 140 -10.55 15.02 11.05
N THR A 141 -10.71 14.65 12.32
CA THR A 141 -10.13 15.34 13.49
C THR A 141 -9.25 14.43 14.35
N VAL A 142 -9.46 13.12 14.27
CA VAL A 142 -8.77 12.07 15.04
C VAL A 142 -8.08 11.12 14.08
N PRO A 143 -6.78 11.34 13.80
CA PRO A 143 -5.96 10.46 12.96
C PRO A 143 -6.11 8.98 13.31
N LEU A 144 -6.33 8.14 12.29
CA LEU A 144 -6.40 6.68 12.40
C LEU A 144 -7.47 6.12 13.37
N GLY A 145 -8.32 6.98 13.95
CA GLY A 145 -9.28 6.60 14.98
C GLY A 145 -8.61 6.30 16.33
N ILE A 146 -7.47 6.93 16.61
CA ILE A 146 -6.69 6.70 17.83
C ILE A 146 -7.44 7.25 19.06
N ASP A 147 -7.79 6.34 19.96
CA ASP A 147 -8.25 6.63 21.32
C ASP A 147 -7.04 6.55 22.29
N PRO A 148 -6.59 7.67 22.90
CA PRO A 148 -5.45 7.71 23.81
C PRO A 148 -5.57 6.77 25.01
N GLU A 149 -6.78 6.43 25.44
CA GLU A 149 -7.00 5.54 26.59
C GLU A 149 -7.06 4.05 26.16
N ALA A 150 -7.19 3.77 24.86
CA ALA A 150 -7.24 2.40 24.38
C ALA A 150 -5.85 1.72 24.45
N PRO A 151 -5.77 0.39 24.65
CA PRO A 151 -4.50 -0.34 24.64
C PRO A 151 -3.98 -0.63 23.21
N PHE A 152 -4.78 -0.39 22.17
CA PHE A 152 -4.47 -0.72 20.79
C PHE A 152 -4.07 0.50 19.97
N ARG A 153 -3.06 0.33 19.11
CA ARG A 153 -2.48 1.41 18.31
C ARG A 153 -2.10 0.90 16.92
N ILE A 154 -2.44 1.68 15.89
CA ILE A 154 -2.31 1.30 14.48
C ILE A 154 -1.43 2.33 13.77
N SER A 155 -0.56 1.87 12.87
CA SER A 155 0.16 2.69 11.90
C SER A 155 -0.15 2.23 10.49
N LEU A 156 -0.77 3.11 9.69
CA LEU A 156 -1.06 2.87 8.27
C LEU A 156 -0.46 4.00 7.44
N ALA A 157 0.20 3.65 6.34
CA ALA A 157 0.78 4.61 5.40
C ALA A 157 -0.27 5.23 4.46
N GLY A 158 0.13 6.27 3.73
CA GLY A 158 -0.71 7.01 2.79
C GLY A 158 -1.43 8.22 3.41
N ALA A 159 -2.13 8.97 2.56
CA ALA A 159 -2.72 10.27 2.92
C ALA A 159 -4.23 10.25 3.20
N GLN A 160 -4.96 9.24 2.70
CA GLN A 160 -6.41 9.13 2.89
C GLN A 160 -6.75 8.74 4.34
N GLU A 161 -7.77 9.39 4.90
CA GLU A 161 -8.36 9.03 6.21
C GLU A 161 -8.80 7.57 6.24
N LYS A 162 -8.23 6.81 7.15
CA LYS A 162 -8.46 5.37 7.28
C LYS A 162 -8.32 4.89 8.71
N THR A 163 -8.97 3.79 9.04
CA THR A 163 -8.76 3.03 10.29
C THR A 163 -8.73 1.53 9.96
N ALA A 164 -8.61 0.65 10.95
CA ALA A 164 -8.61 -0.79 10.70
C ALA A 164 -9.23 -1.60 11.85
N TYR A 165 -9.91 -2.69 11.48
CA TYR A 165 -10.60 -3.58 12.41
C TYR A 165 -10.28 -5.06 12.11
N LEU A 166 -10.60 -5.92 13.07
CA LEU A 166 -10.57 -7.36 12.89
C LEU A 166 -11.97 -7.88 12.56
N ARG A 167 -12.13 -8.70 11.52
CA ARG A 167 -13.37 -9.43 11.22
C ARG A 167 -13.27 -10.84 11.79
N GLN A 168 -14.23 -11.24 12.62
CA GLN A 168 -14.40 -12.62 13.05
C GLN A 168 -15.84 -13.07 12.76
N GLY A 169 -16.01 -13.90 11.73
CA GLY A 169 -17.33 -14.20 11.18
C GLY A 169 -18.01 -12.92 10.66
N ASN A 170 -19.18 -12.60 11.23
CA ASN A 170 -19.95 -11.40 10.89
C ASN A 170 -19.77 -10.25 11.89
N VAL A 171 -18.82 -10.37 12.83
CA VAL A 171 -18.60 -9.36 13.87
C VAL A 171 -17.30 -8.61 13.60
N TRP A 172 -17.36 -7.28 13.71
CA TRP A 172 -16.20 -6.41 13.75
C TRP A 172 -15.70 -6.27 15.18
N LEU A 173 -14.41 -6.49 15.38
CA LEU A 173 -13.71 -6.33 16.65
C LEU A 173 -12.72 -5.18 16.53
N ARG A 174 -12.67 -4.32 17.57
CA ARG A 174 -11.54 -3.43 17.82
C ARG A 174 -10.48 -4.26 18.55
N PRO A 175 -9.34 -4.58 17.92
CA PRO A 175 -8.32 -5.42 18.53
C PRO A 175 -7.74 -4.78 19.80
N THR A 176 -7.16 -5.60 20.67
CA THR A 176 -6.38 -5.14 21.84
C THR A 176 -5.01 -5.82 21.89
N GLY A 177 -4.02 -5.12 22.45
CA GLY A 177 -2.65 -5.63 22.56
C GLY A 177 -2.06 -5.95 21.19
N MET A 178 -1.50 -7.15 21.02
CA MET A 178 -0.85 -7.60 19.79
C MET A 178 -1.79 -8.22 18.75
N THR A 179 -3.11 -8.19 18.99
CA THR A 179 -4.08 -8.76 18.05
C THR A 179 -4.07 -7.95 16.74
N PRO A 180 -3.81 -8.57 15.58
CA PRO A 180 -3.77 -7.82 14.31
C PRO A 180 -5.17 -7.44 13.83
N THR A 181 -5.22 -6.35 13.06
CA THR A 181 -6.38 -6.03 12.21
C THR A 181 -6.39 -6.94 10.97
N THR A 182 -7.54 -7.06 10.30
CA THR A 182 -7.68 -7.83 9.05
C THR A 182 -8.27 -7.00 7.91
N HIS A 183 -8.87 -5.85 8.19
CA HIS A 183 -9.48 -5.00 7.19
C HIS A 183 -9.15 -3.54 7.45
N ILE A 184 -8.87 -2.80 6.39
CA ILE A 184 -8.68 -1.34 6.40
C ILE A 184 -9.99 -0.70 5.96
N PHE A 185 -10.46 0.26 6.73
CA PHE A 185 -11.68 1.02 6.48
C PHE A 185 -11.26 2.39 5.97
N LYS A 186 -11.65 2.73 4.74
CA LYS A 186 -11.33 4.00 4.11
C LYS A 186 -12.58 4.84 3.96
N ARG A 187 -12.51 6.10 4.38
CA ARG A 187 -13.61 7.04 4.19
C ARG A 187 -13.63 7.59 2.76
N PRO A 188 -14.80 8.09 2.31
CA PRO A 188 -14.86 9.02 1.20
C PRO A 188 -13.81 10.11 1.37
N MET A 189 -13.07 10.39 0.29
CA MET A 189 -12.15 11.51 0.25
C MET A 189 -12.93 12.79 0.00
N GLY A 190 -12.32 13.94 0.26
CA GLY A 190 -12.88 15.23 -0.13
C GLY A 190 -12.32 15.71 -1.47
N ILE A 191 -12.29 17.03 -1.61
CA ILE A 191 -11.51 17.69 -2.66
C ILE A 191 -10.03 17.58 -2.28
N VAL A 192 -9.21 17.02 -3.17
CA VAL A 192 -7.77 16.88 -2.98
C VAL A 192 -6.98 17.88 -3.83
N GLY A 193 -5.65 17.86 -3.71
CA GLY A 193 -4.74 18.73 -4.46
C GLY A 193 -5.05 18.75 -5.97
N GLY A 194 -4.94 19.93 -6.58
CA GLY A 194 -5.31 20.14 -7.98
C GLY A 194 -6.81 20.29 -8.23
N GLY A 195 -7.65 20.32 -7.18
CA GLY A 195 -9.09 20.55 -7.28
C GLY A 195 -9.88 19.32 -7.73
N LEU A 196 -9.30 18.12 -7.60
CA LEU A 196 -9.99 16.88 -7.93
C LEU A 196 -11.00 16.53 -6.82
N ASP A 197 -12.28 16.42 -7.19
CA ASP A 197 -13.34 16.04 -6.26
C ASP A 197 -13.42 14.51 -6.11
N LEU A 198 -12.77 13.95 -5.08
CA LEU A 198 -12.77 12.51 -4.81
C LEU A 198 -13.90 12.08 -3.84
N SER A 199 -15.01 12.82 -3.76
CA SER A 199 -16.14 12.52 -2.83
C SER A 199 -16.74 11.12 -2.97
N GLY A 200 -16.75 10.53 -4.17
CA GLY A 200 -17.12 9.11 -4.37
C GLY A 200 -15.90 8.21 -4.55
N SER A 201 -14.84 8.39 -3.76
CA SER A 201 -13.62 7.56 -3.81
C SER A 201 -13.90 6.11 -3.40
N VAL A 202 -14.88 5.88 -2.51
CA VAL A 202 -15.27 4.54 -2.05
C VAL A 202 -15.77 3.70 -3.22
N GLU A 203 -16.75 4.20 -3.96
CA GLU A 203 -17.33 3.52 -5.12
C GLU A 203 -16.30 3.40 -6.26
N ASN A 204 -15.50 4.44 -6.47
CA ASN A 204 -14.45 4.43 -7.48
C ASN A 204 -13.40 3.35 -7.23
N GLU A 205 -12.82 3.31 -6.03
CA GLU A 205 -11.79 2.33 -5.69
C GLU A 205 -12.38 0.91 -5.67
N PHE A 206 -13.58 0.71 -5.12
CA PHE A 206 -14.28 -0.58 -5.17
C PHE A 206 -14.36 -1.10 -6.62
N PHE A 207 -14.83 -0.25 -7.54
CA PHE A 207 -14.97 -0.62 -8.94
C PHE A 207 -13.63 -0.88 -9.60
N CYS A 208 -12.62 -0.03 -9.39
CA CYS A 208 -11.30 -0.20 -9.98
C CYS A 208 -10.64 -1.51 -9.52
N LEU A 209 -10.75 -1.88 -8.24
CA LEU A 209 -10.25 -3.14 -7.72
C LEU A 209 -11.00 -4.34 -8.32
N ALA A 210 -12.33 -4.25 -8.44
CA ALA A 210 -13.13 -5.30 -9.08
C ALA A 210 -12.79 -5.47 -10.56
N PHE A 211 -12.65 -4.37 -11.29
CA PHE A 211 -12.29 -4.38 -12.70
C PHE A 211 -10.87 -4.88 -12.93
N ALA A 212 -9.91 -4.52 -12.06
CA ALA A 212 -8.56 -5.09 -12.09
C ALA A 212 -8.59 -6.63 -12.00
N ARG A 213 -9.36 -7.19 -11.06
CA ARG A 213 -9.55 -8.65 -10.95
C ARG A 213 -10.20 -9.24 -12.21
N GLY A 214 -11.21 -8.56 -12.77
CA GLY A 214 -11.84 -8.96 -14.03
C GLY A 214 -10.87 -9.00 -15.21
N MET A 215 -9.88 -8.10 -15.23
CA MET A 215 -8.78 -8.04 -16.20
C MET A 215 -7.65 -9.06 -15.93
N GLY A 216 -7.82 -9.96 -14.95
CA GLY A 216 -6.83 -10.98 -14.60
C GLY A 216 -5.60 -10.42 -13.86
N LEU A 217 -5.78 -9.33 -13.10
CA LEU A 217 -4.79 -8.82 -12.15
C LEU A 217 -5.08 -9.33 -10.75
N GLU A 218 -4.03 -9.58 -9.97
CA GLU A 218 -4.17 -9.75 -8.53
C GLU A 218 -4.40 -8.39 -7.88
N ALA A 219 -5.56 -8.19 -7.26
CA ALA A 219 -5.90 -6.95 -6.56
C ALA A 219 -6.64 -7.26 -5.25
N ALA A 220 -6.47 -6.37 -4.26
CA ALA A 220 -7.09 -6.49 -2.95
C ALA A 220 -8.61 -6.63 -3.05
N GLN A 221 -9.18 -7.49 -2.20
CA GLN A 221 -10.62 -7.63 -2.08
C GLN A 221 -11.17 -6.47 -1.26
N ALA A 222 -12.32 -5.94 -1.68
CA ALA A 222 -12.96 -4.84 -0.99
C ALA A 222 -14.48 -4.98 -1.04
N GLU A 223 -15.14 -4.48 -0.02
CA GLU A 223 -16.59 -4.38 0.11
C GLU A 223 -16.96 -2.92 0.43
N ILE A 224 -18.13 -2.47 -0.02
CA ILE A 224 -18.70 -1.19 0.42
C ILE A 224 -19.64 -1.48 1.58
N HIS A 225 -19.37 -0.89 2.74
CA HIS A 225 -20.22 -1.03 3.92
C HIS A 225 -20.78 0.32 4.33
N ARG A 226 -22.00 0.30 4.86
CA ARG A 226 -22.65 1.46 5.48
C ARG A 226 -22.83 1.17 6.96
N PHE A 227 -22.28 2.06 7.78
CA PHE A 227 -22.42 2.07 9.23
C PHE A 227 -23.20 3.32 9.59
N GLU A 228 -24.49 3.18 9.90
CA GLU A 228 -25.44 4.30 10.04
C GLU A 228 -25.40 5.26 8.82
N ASP A 229 -25.02 6.52 9.03
CA ASP A 229 -24.88 7.57 8.03
C ASP A 229 -23.52 7.53 7.30
N GLN A 230 -22.53 6.79 7.82
CA GLN A 230 -21.19 6.71 7.26
C GLN A 230 -21.08 5.58 6.24
N VAL A 231 -20.49 5.87 5.08
CA VAL A 231 -20.08 4.86 4.10
C VAL A 231 -18.56 4.67 4.18
N ALA A 232 -18.08 3.44 4.03
CA ALA A 232 -16.66 3.13 3.99
C ALA A 232 -16.35 2.05 2.96
N LEU A 233 -15.17 2.16 2.35
CA LEU A 233 -14.56 1.03 1.66
C LEU A 233 -13.86 0.14 2.69
N VAL A 234 -14.26 -1.12 2.76
CA VAL A 234 -13.68 -2.13 3.65
C VAL A 234 -12.78 -3.04 2.83
N VAL A 235 -11.46 -2.81 2.91
CA VAL A 235 -10.45 -3.51 2.13
C VAL A 235 -9.83 -4.63 2.97
N ALA A 236 -9.89 -5.86 2.49
CA ALA A 236 -9.24 -7.00 3.14
C ALA A 236 -7.71 -6.89 3.04
N ARG A 237 -7.04 -7.03 4.18
CA ARG A 237 -5.59 -6.97 4.30
C ARG A 237 -4.96 -8.26 3.78
N PHE A 238 -4.16 -8.16 2.72
CA PHE A 238 -3.42 -9.30 2.17
C PHE A 238 -2.13 -9.60 2.95
N ASP A 239 -1.70 -8.70 3.85
CA ASP A 239 -0.61 -8.92 4.80
C ASP A 239 -1.06 -9.62 6.10
N ARG A 240 -2.24 -10.25 6.09
CA ARG A 240 -2.82 -10.96 7.23
C ARG A 240 -3.37 -12.30 6.76
N ARG A 241 -3.06 -13.38 7.49
CA ARG A 241 -3.56 -14.74 7.16
C ARG A 241 -3.99 -15.49 8.41
N LEU A 242 -5.06 -16.28 8.30
CA LEU A 242 -5.47 -17.21 9.34
C LEU A 242 -4.47 -18.37 9.44
N ARG A 243 -4.05 -18.72 10.66
CA ARG A 243 -3.25 -19.92 10.92
C ARG A 243 -4.16 -21.14 10.97
N ARG A 244 -3.66 -22.28 10.45
CA ARG A 244 -4.36 -23.58 10.57
C ARG A 244 -4.63 -23.97 12.02
N ALA A 245 -3.70 -23.63 12.92
CA ALA A 245 -3.82 -23.88 14.35
C ALA A 245 -4.63 -22.81 15.11
N GLY A 246 -5.40 -21.97 14.42
CA GLY A 246 -6.10 -20.81 14.98
C GLY A 246 -5.21 -19.58 15.14
N GLY A 247 -5.82 -18.41 15.33
CA GLY A 247 -5.12 -17.13 15.38
C GLY A 247 -4.73 -16.57 14.00
N LEU A 248 -4.06 -15.42 14.01
CA LEU A 248 -3.66 -14.69 12.81
C LEU A 248 -2.15 -14.55 12.74
N VAL A 249 -1.60 -14.67 11.52
CA VAL A 249 -0.20 -14.36 11.23
C VAL A 249 -0.14 -13.09 10.38
N ARG A 250 0.80 -12.22 10.73
CA ARG A 250 1.17 -11.08 9.88
C ARG A 250 2.15 -11.57 8.82
N VAL A 251 1.86 -11.29 7.56
CA VAL A 251 2.73 -11.64 6.44
C VAL A 251 3.74 -10.50 6.26
N PRO A 252 5.05 -10.77 6.27
CA PRO A 252 6.06 -9.75 5.99
C PRO A 252 5.83 -9.11 4.61
N GLN A 253 5.77 -7.79 4.59
CA GLN A 253 5.53 -6.98 3.39
C GLN A 253 6.26 -5.65 3.54
N GLU A 254 6.72 -5.11 2.42
CA GLU A 254 7.16 -3.72 2.30
C GLU A 254 6.76 -3.12 0.94
N ASP A 255 6.65 -1.80 0.85
CA ASP A 255 6.46 -1.09 -0.42
C ASP A 255 7.77 -0.92 -1.22
N PHE A 256 7.68 -0.52 -2.49
CA PHE A 256 8.88 -0.36 -3.32
C PHE A 256 9.81 0.75 -2.83
N LEU A 257 9.32 1.78 -2.13
CA LEU A 257 10.20 2.81 -1.57
C LEU A 257 11.05 2.23 -0.45
N GLN A 258 10.44 1.46 0.45
CA GLN A 258 11.17 0.71 1.47
C GLN A 258 12.20 -0.22 0.84
N ALA A 259 11.81 -1.00 -0.17
CA ALA A 259 12.69 -1.95 -0.84
C ALA A 259 13.87 -1.28 -1.56
N LEU A 260 13.70 -0.03 -2.04
CA LEU A 260 14.72 0.77 -2.70
C LEU A 260 15.48 1.70 -1.73
N GLY A 261 15.13 1.75 -0.45
CA GLY A 261 15.76 2.62 0.54
C GLY A 261 15.44 4.11 0.38
N LEU A 262 14.25 4.44 -0.12
CA LEU A 262 13.81 5.81 -0.42
C LEU A 262 12.71 6.29 0.55
N PHE A 263 12.68 7.58 0.85
CA PHE A 263 11.70 8.15 1.78
C PHE A 263 10.34 8.39 1.11
N SER A 264 9.27 8.51 1.90
CA SER A 264 7.91 8.69 1.36
C SER A 264 7.75 9.96 0.49
N GLY A 265 8.58 10.98 0.71
CA GLY A 265 8.62 12.20 -0.09
C GLY A 265 9.06 11.98 -1.53
N ASP A 266 9.82 10.91 -1.79
CA ASP A 266 10.39 10.58 -3.10
C ASP A 266 9.48 9.64 -3.91
N LYS A 267 8.16 9.61 -3.63
CA LYS A 267 7.26 8.64 -4.25
C LYS A 267 7.00 8.88 -5.74
N TYR A 268 7.05 10.13 -6.20
CA TYR A 268 6.73 10.50 -7.58
C TYR A 268 8.00 10.64 -8.44
N GLN A 269 8.00 10.04 -9.62
CA GLN A 269 9.12 10.13 -10.57
C GLN A 269 9.46 11.58 -10.95
N GLN A 270 8.45 12.44 -11.10
CA GLN A 270 8.65 13.86 -11.43
C GLN A 270 9.41 14.64 -10.34
N HIS A 271 9.53 14.09 -9.14
CA HIS A 271 10.22 14.69 -8.01
C HIS A 271 11.50 13.92 -7.64
N GLY A 272 12.03 13.10 -8.56
CA GLY A 272 13.23 12.29 -8.33
C GLY A 272 12.97 10.88 -7.81
N GLY A 273 11.71 10.49 -7.67
CA GLY A 273 11.30 9.15 -7.27
C GLY A 273 11.52 8.05 -8.31
N PRO A 274 11.22 6.79 -7.95
CA PRO A 274 11.47 5.66 -8.83
C PRO A 274 10.72 5.74 -10.16
N SER A 275 11.44 5.45 -11.24
CA SER A 275 10.85 5.19 -12.55
C SER A 275 10.35 3.76 -12.65
N MET A 276 9.57 3.48 -13.70
CA MET A 276 9.17 2.12 -14.05
C MET A 276 10.39 1.21 -14.29
N ALA A 277 11.52 1.74 -14.77
CA ALA A 277 12.74 0.96 -14.99
C ALA A 277 13.39 0.52 -13.67
N ASP A 278 13.40 1.40 -12.65
CA ASP A 278 13.89 1.06 -11.32
C ASP A 278 13.02 -0.04 -10.68
N CYS A 279 11.70 0.05 -10.87
CA CYS A 279 10.75 -0.96 -10.45
C CYS A 279 11.01 -2.32 -11.14
N PHE A 280 11.25 -2.34 -12.46
CA PHE A 280 11.61 -3.57 -13.17
C PHE A 280 12.97 -4.14 -12.73
N ALA A 281 13.94 -3.28 -12.38
CA ALA A 281 15.23 -3.70 -11.84
C ALA A 281 15.10 -4.35 -10.47
N LEU A 282 14.21 -3.84 -9.60
CA LEU A 282 13.82 -4.50 -8.36
C LEU A 282 13.21 -5.87 -8.65
N LEU A 283 12.14 -5.93 -9.45
CA LEU A 283 11.41 -7.18 -9.72
C LEU A 283 12.23 -8.24 -10.48
N ARG A 284 13.35 -7.87 -11.10
CA ARG A 284 14.31 -8.84 -11.67
C ARG A 284 14.93 -9.75 -10.60
N GLN A 285 14.94 -9.31 -9.34
CA GLN A 285 15.49 -10.03 -8.20
C GLN A 285 14.44 -10.81 -7.42
N ALA A 286 13.17 -10.82 -7.86
CA ALA A 286 12.09 -11.59 -7.25
C ALA A 286 12.31 -13.10 -7.43
N ASP A 287 11.55 -13.92 -6.70
CA ASP A 287 11.61 -15.38 -6.82
C ASP A 287 11.02 -15.88 -8.16
N ASP A 288 10.04 -15.16 -8.70
CA ASP A 288 9.52 -15.33 -10.07
C ASP A 288 9.64 -14.02 -10.86
N PRO A 289 10.83 -13.68 -11.38
CA PRO A 289 11.03 -12.44 -12.14
C PRO A 289 10.13 -12.32 -13.36
N ILE A 290 9.84 -13.43 -14.04
CA ILE A 290 9.01 -13.45 -15.25
C ILE A 290 7.57 -13.09 -14.87
N GLY A 291 6.99 -13.80 -13.90
CA GLY A 291 5.63 -13.55 -13.44
C GLY A 291 5.48 -12.14 -12.86
N ASP A 292 6.41 -11.70 -12.01
CA ASP A 292 6.31 -10.42 -11.31
C ASP A 292 6.48 -9.23 -12.26
N GLN A 293 7.42 -9.29 -13.21
CA GLN A 293 7.56 -8.26 -14.24
C GLN A 293 6.35 -8.24 -15.18
N THR A 294 5.77 -9.39 -15.54
CA THR A 294 4.49 -9.44 -16.28
C THR A 294 3.38 -8.77 -15.48
N ARG A 295 3.18 -9.13 -14.20
CA ARG A 295 2.12 -8.55 -13.35
C ARG A 295 2.27 -7.04 -13.19
N PHE A 296 3.49 -6.56 -12.97
CA PHE A 296 3.75 -5.13 -12.85
C PHE A 296 3.51 -4.38 -14.17
N LEU A 297 3.98 -4.90 -15.31
CA LEU A 297 3.70 -4.28 -16.62
C LEU A 297 2.20 -4.22 -16.91
N LYS A 298 1.46 -5.30 -16.60
CA LYS A 298 0.00 -5.31 -16.73
C LYS A 298 -0.65 -4.24 -15.84
N ALA A 299 -0.18 -4.06 -14.61
CA ALA A 299 -0.69 -3.02 -13.70
C ALA A 299 -0.46 -1.60 -14.25
N GLN A 300 0.71 -1.33 -14.83
CA GLN A 300 1.02 -0.03 -15.43
C GLN A 300 0.13 0.29 -16.65
N ILE A 301 -0.08 -0.71 -17.52
CA ILE A 301 -1.00 -0.58 -18.65
C ILE A 301 -2.43 -0.37 -18.14
N PHE A 302 -2.86 -1.14 -17.15
CA PHE A 302 -4.20 -1.03 -16.55
C PHE A 302 -4.45 0.36 -15.97
N ASN A 303 -3.48 0.95 -15.25
CA ASN A 303 -3.60 2.31 -14.75
C ASN A 303 -3.87 3.33 -15.88
N TRP A 304 -3.22 3.17 -17.03
CA TRP A 304 -3.52 3.99 -18.20
C TRP A 304 -4.90 3.72 -18.77
N LEU A 305 -5.32 2.46 -18.88
CA LEU A 305 -6.65 2.07 -19.37
C LEU A 305 -7.75 2.78 -18.60
N ILE A 306 -7.62 2.91 -17.27
CA ILE A 306 -8.66 3.47 -16.41
C ILE A 306 -8.37 4.91 -15.94
N ALA A 307 -7.35 5.59 -16.46
CA ALA A 307 -6.89 6.89 -15.94
C ALA A 307 -6.59 6.89 -14.42
N ALA A 308 -5.99 5.83 -13.89
CA ALA A 308 -5.43 5.85 -12.54
C ALA A 308 -4.10 6.61 -12.54
N ILE A 309 -4.16 7.86 -12.07
CA ILE A 309 -3.05 8.82 -12.15
C ILE A 309 -2.05 8.70 -11.00
N ASP A 310 -2.42 8.04 -9.90
CA ASP A 310 -1.63 7.99 -8.67
C ASP A 310 -0.89 6.65 -8.48
N GLY A 311 -0.60 5.94 -9.57
CA GLY A 311 0.13 4.66 -9.56
C GLY A 311 1.63 4.79 -9.29
N HIS A 312 2.04 5.48 -8.22
CA HIS A 312 3.43 5.72 -7.83
C HIS A 312 4.08 4.52 -7.11
N ALA A 313 5.40 4.54 -6.88
CA ALA A 313 6.14 3.37 -6.38
C ALA A 313 5.63 2.85 -5.02
N LYS A 314 5.16 3.74 -4.14
CA LYS A 314 4.59 3.36 -2.84
C LYS A 314 3.29 2.53 -2.93
N ASN A 315 2.60 2.55 -4.07
CA ASN A 315 1.36 1.78 -4.31
C ASN A 315 1.65 0.37 -4.87
N TYR A 316 2.91 -0.05 -4.83
CA TYR A 316 3.32 -1.42 -5.13
C TYR A 316 4.12 -1.96 -3.95
N SER A 317 3.80 -3.17 -3.54
CA SER A 317 4.47 -3.86 -2.44
C SER A 317 4.96 -5.23 -2.85
N ILE A 318 5.92 -5.73 -2.08
CA ILE A 318 6.42 -7.10 -2.16
C ILE A 318 6.16 -7.83 -0.84
N PHE A 319 5.85 -9.13 -0.91
CA PHE A 319 5.94 -10.02 0.24
C PHE A 319 7.37 -10.48 0.41
N LEU A 320 7.86 -10.54 1.66
CA LEU A 320 9.19 -11.08 1.97
C LEU A 320 9.05 -12.56 2.35
N GLU A 321 9.73 -13.44 1.61
CA GLU A 321 9.60 -14.90 1.72
C GLU A 321 11.00 -15.54 1.80
N GLY A 322 11.49 -15.76 3.03
CA GLY A 322 12.88 -16.19 3.22
C GLY A 322 13.86 -15.14 2.69
N ASP A 323 14.89 -15.54 1.96
CA ASP A 323 15.83 -14.60 1.32
C ASP A 323 15.25 -13.93 0.06
N GLY A 324 14.09 -14.41 -0.41
CA GLY A 324 13.39 -13.99 -1.62
C GLY A 324 12.24 -13.04 -1.37
N PHE A 325 11.53 -12.71 -2.45
CA PHE A 325 10.31 -11.90 -2.41
C PHE A 325 9.47 -12.07 -3.68
N ARG A 326 8.21 -11.67 -3.59
CA ARG A 326 7.29 -11.59 -4.74
C ARG A 326 6.34 -10.40 -4.66
N LEU A 327 5.91 -9.90 -5.81
CA LEU A 327 4.95 -8.80 -5.93
C LEU A 327 3.61 -9.15 -5.27
N ALA A 328 3.15 -8.26 -4.38
CA ALA A 328 1.87 -8.34 -3.71
C ALA A 328 0.70 -7.89 -4.61
N PRO A 329 -0.56 -8.22 -4.27
CA PRO A 329 -1.73 -7.74 -5.00
C PRO A 329 -1.78 -6.21 -5.09
N LEU A 330 -2.39 -5.69 -6.15
CA LEU A 330 -2.63 -4.25 -6.33
C LEU A 330 -3.64 -3.71 -5.30
N TYR A 331 -3.46 -2.46 -4.89
CA TYR A 331 -4.30 -1.73 -3.95
C TYR A 331 -4.27 -0.23 -4.27
N ASP A 332 -5.13 0.56 -3.63
CA ASP A 332 -5.18 2.03 -3.75
C ASP A 332 -5.32 2.49 -5.22
N ILE A 333 -6.21 1.83 -5.99
CA ILE A 333 -6.46 2.15 -7.40
C ILE A 333 -7.70 3.05 -7.51
N ILE A 334 -7.52 4.29 -7.94
CA ILE A 334 -8.61 5.24 -8.18
C ILE A 334 -8.50 5.81 -9.58
N SER A 335 -9.61 5.77 -10.34
CA SER A 335 -9.70 6.37 -11.67
C SER A 335 -9.97 7.88 -11.60
N ALA A 336 -9.28 8.66 -12.43
CA ALA A 336 -9.58 10.07 -12.67
C ALA A 336 -10.53 10.30 -13.87
N ALA A 337 -11.07 9.24 -14.49
CA ALA A 337 -11.91 9.37 -15.68
C ALA A 337 -13.26 10.09 -15.44
N PRO A 338 -14.00 9.83 -14.33
CA PRO A 338 -15.29 10.46 -14.12
C PRO A 338 -15.24 11.99 -14.11
N ALA A 339 -16.17 12.63 -14.82
CA ALA A 339 -16.21 14.06 -15.07
C ALA A 339 -16.40 14.89 -13.78
N ARG A 340 -17.14 14.36 -12.80
CA ARG A 340 -17.31 15.01 -11.49
C ARG A 340 -15.97 15.28 -10.80
N LEU A 341 -14.97 14.40 -10.99
CA LEU A 341 -13.64 14.55 -10.42
C LEU A 341 -12.85 15.68 -11.08
N ARG A 342 -13.27 16.16 -12.26
CA ARG A 342 -12.46 16.98 -13.19
C ARG A 342 -13.00 18.39 -13.40
N SER A 343 -13.86 18.90 -12.51
CA SER A 343 -14.56 20.19 -12.69
C SER A 343 -13.65 21.37 -13.05
N ASN A 344 -12.38 21.35 -12.61
CA ASN A 344 -11.37 22.38 -12.90
C ASN A 344 -10.11 21.85 -13.62
N VAL A 345 -10.11 20.59 -14.09
CA VAL A 345 -8.93 19.94 -14.71
C VAL A 345 -9.32 19.42 -16.09
N ARG A 346 -8.64 19.88 -17.14
CA ARG A 346 -8.93 19.36 -18.49
C ARG A 346 -8.40 17.95 -18.58
N HIS A 347 -9.10 17.08 -19.30
CA HIS A 347 -8.70 15.68 -19.47
C HIS A 347 -7.25 15.53 -19.98
N LYS A 348 -6.80 16.43 -20.85
CA LYS A 348 -5.44 16.45 -21.40
C LYS A 348 -4.34 16.78 -20.38
N ASP A 349 -4.72 17.29 -19.21
CA ASP A 349 -3.79 17.63 -18.13
C ASP A 349 -3.56 16.42 -17.18
N LEU A 350 -4.30 15.32 -17.34
CA LEU A 350 -4.12 14.08 -16.57
C LEU A 350 -2.82 13.36 -16.97
N GLN A 351 -2.07 12.91 -15.95
CA GLN A 351 -0.76 12.31 -16.11
C GLN A 351 -0.62 11.03 -15.27
N LEU A 352 0.10 10.03 -15.78
CA LEU A 352 0.53 8.90 -14.94
C LEU A 352 1.60 9.35 -13.94
N ALA A 353 1.69 8.66 -12.81
CA ALA A 353 2.77 8.87 -11.83
C ALA A 353 4.17 8.48 -12.36
N MET A 354 4.23 7.52 -13.28
CA MET A 354 5.45 7.06 -13.94
C MET A 354 5.33 7.26 -15.46
N SER A 355 6.37 7.85 -16.06
CA SER A 355 6.43 8.10 -17.50
C SER A 355 6.71 6.86 -18.33
N VAL A 356 6.28 6.90 -19.60
CA VAL A 356 6.46 5.81 -20.56
C VAL A 356 7.04 6.27 -21.89
N GLY A 357 7.64 5.34 -22.64
CA GLY A 357 8.21 5.58 -23.95
C GLY A 357 9.61 6.19 -23.91
N LYS A 358 10.21 6.29 -25.09
CA LYS A 358 11.58 6.84 -25.25
C LYS A 358 11.70 8.29 -24.80
N ARG A 359 10.63 9.09 -24.95
CA ARG A 359 10.59 10.52 -24.65
C ARG A 359 9.99 10.87 -23.28
N GLY A 360 9.63 9.88 -22.46
CA GLY A 360 9.08 10.13 -21.12
C GLY A 360 7.69 10.79 -21.14
N HIS A 361 6.73 10.16 -21.79
CA HIS A 361 5.34 10.60 -21.83
C HIS A 361 4.65 10.37 -20.48
N TYR A 362 4.12 11.44 -19.90
CA TYR A 362 3.28 11.39 -18.69
C TYR A 362 1.80 11.50 -19.02
N ARG A 363 1.45 12.36 -19.99
CA ARG A 363 0.06 12.71 -20.27
C ARG A 363 -0.72 11.57 -20.92
N LEU A 364 -1.90 11.28 -20.37
CA LEU A 364 -2.72 10.13 -20.80
C LEU A 364 -3.15 10.18 -22.27
N ASP A 365 -3.29 11.37 -22.85
CA ASP A 365 -3.65 11.60 -24.25
C ASP A 365 -2.48 11.42 -25.24
N GLN A 366 -1.26 11.35 -24.73
CA GLN A 366 -0.04 11.12 -25.53
C GLN A 366 0.48 9.69 -25.43
N ILE A 367 -0.13 8.87 -24.57
CA ILE A 367 0.31 7.51 -24.29
C ILE A 367 -0.45 6.52 -25.17
N VAL A 368 0.29 5.62 -25.80
CA VAL A 368 -0.20 4.48 -26.58
C VAL A 368 0.57 3.22 -26.16
N PRO A 369 0.06 1.99 -26.45
CA PRO A 369 0.64 0.74 -25.95
C PRO A 369 2.14 0.56 -26.20
N ARG A 370 2.64 0.94 -27.39
CA ARG A 370 4.07 0.87 -27.72
C ARG A 370 4.97 1.61 -26.72
N HIS A 371 4.49 2.65 -26.04
CA HIS A 371 5.31 3.41 -25.09
C HIS A 371 5.62 2.58 -23.83
N PHE A 372 4.69 1.73 -23.37
CA PHE A 372 4.95 0.78 -22.30
C PHE A 372 5.98 -0.26 -22.71
N ASP A 373 5.84 -0.77 -23.94
CA ASP A 373 6.76 -1.74 -24.52
C ASP A 373 8.19 -1.18 -24.62
N GLU A 374 8.33 0.05 -25.13
CA GLU A 374 9.60 0.78 -25.19
C GLU A 374 10.24 0.96 -23.81
N THR A 375 9.46 1.33 -22.79
CA THR A 375 9.97 1.48 -21.42
C THR A 375 10.45 0.15 -20.87
N ALA A 376 9.65 -0.91 -20.99
CA ALA A 376 10.00 -2.24 -20.51
C ALA A 376 11.23 -2.80 -21.26
N ALA A 377 11.34 -2.58 -22.57
CA ALA A 377 12.51 -2.98 -23.35
C ALA A 377 13.78 -2.27 -22.89
N ARG A 378 13.71 -0.94 -22.69
CA ARG A 378 14.83 -0.15 -22.16
C ARG A 378 15.23 -0.58 -20.75
N ALA A 379 14.27 -1.02 -19.95
CA ALA A 379 14.52 -1.61 -18.64
C ALA A 379 15.04 -3.06 -18.72
N GLY A 380 15.28 -3.61 -19.92
CA GLY A 380 15.79 -4.97 -20.09
C GLY A 380 14.80 -6.07 -19.72
N VAL A 381 13.49 -5.81 -19.84
CA VAL A 381 12.45 -6.83 -19.67
C VAL A 381 12.40 -7.71 -20.93
N PRO A 382 12.45 -9.04 -20.81
CA PRO A 382 12.46 -9.94 -21.97
C PRO A 382 11.26 -9.75 -22.91
N LEU A 383 11.46 -9.91 -24.22
CA LEU A 383 10.41 -9.76 -25.23
C LEU A 383 9.19 -10.63 -24.92
N ALA A 384 9.40 -11.89 -24.52
CA ALA A 384 8.32 -12.82 -24.16
C ALA A 384 7.47 -12.32 -22.98
N VAL A 385 8.09 -11.73 -21.96
CA VAL A 385 7.40 -11.14 -20.78
C VAL A 385 6.54 -9.96 -21.20
N ARG A 386 7.07 -9.10 -22.08
CA ARG A 386 6.34 -7.94 -22.63
C ARG A 386 5.16 -8.39 -23.46
N HIS A 387 5.36 -9.27 -24.45
CA HIS A 387 4.30 -9.80 -25.29
C HIS A 387 3.20 -10.49 -24.48
N ARG A 388 3.60 -11.29 -23.49
CA ARG A 388 2.67 -11.96 -22.57
C ARG A 388 1.76 -10.96 -21.86
N ALA A 389 2.31 -9.86 -21.32
CA ALA A 389 1.52 -8.85 -20.62
C ALA A 389 0.43 -8.22 -21.50
N PHE A 390 0.79 -7.83 -22.73
CA PHE A 390 -0.16 -7.24 -23.70
C PHE A 390 -1.23 -8.26 -24.13
N LYS A 391 -0.81 -9.48 -24.51
CA LYS A 391 -1.73 -10.54 -24.97
C LYS A 391 -2.70 -10.97 -23.88
N GLU A 392 -2.24 -11.16 -22.63
CA GLU A 392 -3.11 -11.53 -21.51
C GLU A 392 -4.14 -10.45 -21.17
N LEU A 393 -3.74 -9.16 -21.16
CA LEU A 393 -4.69 -8.07 -20.90
C LEU A 393 -5.72 -7.92 -22.01
N ALA A 394 -5.28 -7.98 -23.27
CA ALA A 394 -6.18 -7.91 -24.43
C ALA A 394 -7.18 -9.07 -24.44
N ALA A 395 -6.73 -10.28 -24.12
CA ALA A 395 -7.60 -11.46 -24.05
C ALA A 395 -8.61 -11.39 -22.90
N ALA A 396 -8.25 -10.80 -21.75
CA ALA A 396 -9.15 -10.66 -20.60
C ALA A 396 -10.20 -9.56 -20.80
N ALA A 397 -9.92 -8.56 -21.65
CA ALA A 397 -10.70 -7.33 -21.74
C ALA A 397 -12.18 -7.50 -22.07
N PRO A 398 -12.60 -8.31 -23.07
CA PRO A 398 -14.02 -8.43 -23.42
C PRO A 398 -14.86 -8.95 -22.24
N GLY A 399 -14.43 -10.06 -21.63
CA GLY A 399 -15.13 -10.64 -20.49
C GLY A 399 -15.04 -9.79 -19.22
N ALA A 400 -14.01 -8.95 -19.07
CA ALA A 400 -13.92 -8.00 -17.97
C ALA A 400 -14.93 -6.86 -18.12
N LEU A 401 -15.09 -6.31 -19.33
CA LEU A 401 -16.06 -5.25 -19.62
C LEU A 401 -17.51 -5.74 -19.43
N GLU A 402 -17.80 -6.96 -19.86
CA GLU A 402 -19.15 -7.55 -19.73
C GLU A 402 -19.54 -7.82 -18.27
N ARG A 403 -18.61 -8.34 -17.45
CA ARG A 403 -18.90 -8.73 -16.06
C ARG A 403 -18.73 -7.61 -15.05
N ALA A 404 -18.05 -6.52 -15.40
CA ALA A 404 -17.79 -5.43 -14.47
C ALA A 404 -19.09 -4.80 -13.89
N PRO A 405 -20.17 -4.58 -14.67
CA PRO A 405 -21.45 -4.10 -14.14
C PRO A 405 -22.16 -5.10 -13.22
N ASP A 406 -22.09 -6.41 -13.53
CA ASP A 406 -22.78 -7.45 -12.75
C ASP A 406 -22.21 -7.64 -11.34
N ALA A 407 -20.96 -7.22 -11.13
CA ALA A 407 -20.28 -7.29 -9.84
C ALA A 407 -20.62 -6.11 -8.91
N LEU A 408 -21.45 -5.16 -9.35
CA LEU A 408 -21.78 -3.95 -8.60
C LEU A 408 -22.91 -4.16 -7.59
N PRO A 409 -22.81 -3.59 -6.37
CA PRO A 409 -23.94 -3.55 -5.44
C PRO A 409 -25.17 -2.85 -6.04
N ALA A 410 -26.37 -3.24 -5.62
CA ALA A 410 -27.63 -2.72 -6.18
C ALA A 410 -27.78 -1.17 -6.16
N ASN A 411 -27.15 -0.49 -5.19
CA ASN A 411 -27.20 0.97 -5.03
C ASN A 411 -25.92 1.67 -5.54
N PHE A 412 -25.12 1.02 -6.37
CA PHE A 412 -23.88 1.60 -6.90
C PHE A 412 -24.20 2.71 -7.93
N PRO A 413 -23.45 3.84 -7.94
CA PRO A 413 -23.63 4.90 -8.92
C PRO A 413 -23.20 4.44 -10.32
N ALA A 414 -24.14 3.96 -11.13
CA ALA A 414 -23.88 3.42 -12.47
C ALA A 414 -23.09 4.40 -13.37
N ASP A 415 -23.42 5.70 -13.32
CA ASP A 415 -22.72 6.72 -14.11
C ASP A 415 -21.21 6.80 -13.79
N LEU A 416 -20.79 6.46 -12.57
CA LEU A 416 -19.37 6.40 -12.21
C LEU A 416 -18.68 5.25 -12.94
N ALA A 417 -19.24 4.04 -12.86
CA ALA A 417 -18.69 2.86 -13.53
C ALA A 417 -18.69 3.03 -15.05
N ASP A 418 -19.79 3.54 -15.62
CA ASP A 418 -19.94 3.76 -17.06
C ASP A 418 -18.90 4.74 -17.61
N GLN A 419 -18.57 5.80 -16.87
CA GLN A 419 -17.51 6.73 -17.28
C GLN A 419 -16.13 6.07 -17.30
N ILE A 420 -15.82 5.22 -16.32
CA ILE A 420 -14.56 4.48 -16.29
C ILE A 420 -14.51 3.44 -17.42
N LEU A 421 -15.60 2.71 -17.65
CA LEU A 421 -15.70 1.70 -18.71
C LEU A 421 -15.61 2.32 -20.10
N ARG A 422 -16.33 3.42 -20.36
CA ARG A 422 -16.22 4.16 -21.63
C ARG A 422 -14.79 4.62 -21.88
N TYR A 423 -14.13 5.14 -20.85
CA TYR A 423 -12.73 5.56 -20.94
C TYR A 423 -11.79 4.40 -21.26
N ALA A 424 -11.99 3.25 -20.58
CA ALA A 424 -11.20 2.05 -20.80
C ALA A 424 -11.43 1.46 -22.19
N ALA A 425 -12.67 1.43 -22.68
CA ALA A 425 -13.01 0.86 -23.99
C ALA A 425 -12.22 1.49 -25.14
N ASP A 426 -12.02 2.81 -25.14
CA ASP A 426 -11.23 3.51 -26.17
C ASP A 426 -9.75 3.06 -26.18
N ARG A 427 -9.17 2.87 -25.00
CA ARG A 427 -7.77 2.45 -24.85
C ARG A 427 -7.58 0.96 -25.05
N LEU A 428 -8.59 0.17 -24.71
CA LEU A 428 -8.62 -1.26 -24.97
C LEU A 428 -8.59 -1.55 -26.46
N ARG A 429 -9.25 -0.74 -27.31
CA ARG A 429 -9.11 -0.86 -28.76
C ARG A 429 -7.65 -0.71 -29.21
N LEU A 430 -6.97 0.33 -28.74
CA LEU A 430 -5.53 0.54 -29.03
C LEU A 430 -4.69 -0.63 -28.51
N LEU A 431 -5.00 -1.14 -27.32
CA LEU A 431 -4.30 -2.26 -26.70
C LEU A 431 -4.45 -3.55 -27.53
N SER A 432 -5.67 -3.88 -27.95
CA SER A 432 -5.96 -5.06 -28.76
C SER A 432 -5.29 -4.97 -30.13
N GLU A 433 -5.42 -3.84 -30.82
CA GLU A 433 -4.73 -3.61 -32.10
C GLU A 433 -3.21 -3.78 -31.96
N TYR A 434 -2.62 -3.29 -30.87
CA TYR A 434 -1.21 -3.48 -30.62
C TYR A 434 -0.86 -4.95 -30.33
N ALA A 435 -1.65 -5.63 -29.51
CA ALA A 435 -1.43 -7.02 -29.13
C ALA A 435 -1.55 -8.00 -30.32
N ASP A 436 -2.48 -7.76 -31.24
CA ASP A 436 -2.67 -8.55 -32.46
C ASP A 436 -1.49 -8.45 -33.42
N ASN A 437 -0.78 -7.32 -33.39
CA ASN A 437 0.42 -7.06 -34.18
C ASN A 437 1.72 -7.55 -33.52
N LEU A 438 1.65 -8.14 -32.32
CA LEU A 438 2.81 -8.73 -31.66
C LEU A 438 3.08 -10.13 -32.22
N GLY A 439 4.21 -10.25 -32.93
CA GLY A 439 4.73 -11.51 -33.46
C GLY A 439 4.89 -12.65 -32.45
#